data_AF-A0A7S4ESD7-F1
#
_entry.id   AF-A0A7S4ESD7-F1
#
_cell.length_a   1.000
_cell.length_b   1.000
_cell.length_c   1.000
_cell.angle_alpha   90.00
_cell.angle_beta   90.00
_cell.angle_gamma   90.00
#
_symmetry.space_group_name_H-M   'P 1'
#
loop_
_entity.id
_entity.type
_entity.pdbx_description
1 polymer ?
#
loop_
_entity_poly.entity_id
_entity_poly.type
_entity_poly.pdbx_seq_one_letter_code
_entity_poly.pdbx_strand_id
1 'polypeptide(L)'
;MTSVKPLIRMEGTQWVVMPEGRELLLTAKKPMKVIAVAGLYRTGKSFFLNTIAGCVGSRSSEGFGVGSTSESCTRGIDIHIQSADASGAAGSVTSNDEGSEGSLVLLDTEGLASMEQDESYDAQIFALAVLLSSFFVLNSVGVIDEAALDRLFLISELSKHVCVQSGA
;
A
#
# COMPACT_ATOMS: atom_id res chain seq x y z
N MET A 1 -7.99 2.75 19.15
CA MET A 1 -8.11 3.24 17.76
C MET A 1 -7.22 2.37 16.91
N THR A 2 -7.70 1.85 15.77
CA THR A 2 -6.87 1.04 14.86
C THR A 2 -5.74 1.90 14.28
N SER A 3 -4.56 1.31 14.14
CA SER A 3 -3.36 1.94 13.61
C SER A 3 -3.37 2.09 12.08
N VAL A 4 -4.33 1.45 11.41
CA VAL A 4 -4.55 1.52 9.97
C VAL A 4 -5.72 2.44 9.65
N LYS A 5 -5.55 3.28 8.64
CA LYS A 5 -6.55 4.24 8.17
C LYS A 5 -6.79 4.12 6.67
N PRO A 6 -8.00 4.43 6.19
CA PRO A 6 -8.24 4.58 4.77
C PRO A 6 -7.44 5.77 4.23
N LEU A 7 -6.71 5.61 3.14
CA LEU A 7 -5.99 6.71 2.48
C LEU A 7 -6.70 7.17 1.21
N ILE A 8 -7.04 6.24 0.34
CA ILE A 8 -7.69 6.52 -0.94
C ILE A 8 -8.89 5.61 -1.08
N ARG A 9 -10.02 6.17 -1.50
CA ARG A 9 -11.27 5.47 -1.79
C ARG A 9 -11.85 5.96 -3.11
N MET A 10 -12.66 5.12 -3.75
CA MET A 10 -13.49 5.52 -4.89
C MET A 10 -14.85 5.96 -4.36
N GLU A 11 -15.23 7.21 -4.60
CA GLU A 11 -16.57 7.73 -4.34
C GLU A 11 -17.25 8.04 -5.68
N GLY A 12 -18.25 7.24 -6.03
CA GLY A 12 -18.85 7.29 -7.37
C GLY A 12 -17.84 6.88 -8.44
N THR A 13 -17.35 7.85 -9.21
CA THR A 13 -16.35 7.65 -10.30
C THR A 13 -15.03 8.39 -10.04
N GLN A 14 -14.84 8.92 -8.83
CA GLN A 14 -13.67 9.72 -8.49
C GLN A 14 -12.88 9.12 -7.33
N TRP A 15 -11.54 9.16 -7.47
CA TRP A 15 -10.63 8.84 -6.38
C TRP A 15 -10.54 10.01 -5.41
N VAL A 16 -10.83 9.74 -4.14
CA VAL A 16 -10.82 10.73 -3.06
C VAL A 16 -9.77 10.35 -2.02
N VAL A 17 -8.98 11.34 -1.58
CA VAL A 17 -8.07 11.19 -0.46
C VAL A 17 -8.86 11.35 0.84
N MET A 18 -8.85 10.32 1.66
CA MET A 18 -9.63 10.29 2.89
C MET A 18 -8.99 11.17 3.98
N PRO A 19 -9.77 11.96 4.73
CA PRO A 19 -9.26 12.82 5.78
C PRO A 19 -8.41 12.08 6.83
N GLU A 20 -8.84 10.90 7.26
CA GLU A 20 -8.18 10.14 8.31
C GLU A 20 -6.79 9.63 7.89
N GLY A 21 -6.66 9.17 6.64
CA GLY A 21 -5.38 8.76 6.07
C GLY A 21 -4.46 9.95 5.81
N ARG A 22 -5.01 11.09 5.38
CA ARG A 22 -4.27 12.34 5.22
C ARG A 22 -3.72 12.84 6.56
N GLU A 23 -4.54 12.86 7.61
CA GLU A 23 -4.13 13.26 8.95
C GLU A 23 -3.03 12.35 9.48
N LEU A 24 -3.15 11.03 9.30
CA LEU A 24 -2.09 10.09 9.66
C LEU A 24 -0.81 10.37 8.87
N LEU A 25 -0.89 10.59 7.55
CA LEU A 25 0.26 10.92 6.70
C LEU A 25 1.00 12.18 7.16
N LEU A 26 0.29 13.19 7.66
CA LEU A 26 0.89 14.42 8.17
C LEU A 26 1.68 14.22 9.47
N THR A 27 1.50 13.09 10.16
CA THR A 27 2.30 12.73 11.35
C THR A 27 3.65 12.10 11.00
N ALA A 28 3.87 11.71 9.74
CA ALA A 28 5.09 11.04 9.32
C ALA A 28 6.31 11.96 9.36
N LYS A 29 7.42 11.46 9.90
CA LYS A 29 8.73 12.12 9.88
C LYS A 29 9.40 11.89 8.52
N LYS A 30 10.07 12.92 8.01
CA LYS A 30 10.94 12.79 6.83
C LYS A 30 12.32 12.31 7.28
N PRO A 31 13.02 11.47 6.50
CA PRO A 31 12.61 10.93 5.20
C PRO A 31 11.56 9.83 5.33
N MET A 32 10.66 9.73 4.35
CA MET A 32 9.64 8.69 4.29
C MET A 32 10.08 7.56 3.34
N LYS A 33 9.89 6.31 3.76
CA LYS A 33 10.05 5.14 2.91
C LYS A 33 8.71 4.46 2.74
N VAL A 34 8.20 4.41 1.52
CA VAL A 34 6.86 3.89 1.24
C VAL A 34 6.97 2.50 0.62
N ILE A 35 6.39 1.50 1.28
CA ILE A 35 6.22 0.14 0.74
C ILE A 35 4.75 -0.01 0.35
N ALA A 36 4.48 -0.27 -0.93
CA ALA A 36 3.14 -0.60 -1.39
C ALA A 36 3.07 -2.05 -1.88
N VAL A 37 1.98 -2.75 -1.55
CA VAL A 37 1.77 -4.13 -1.95
C VAL A 37 0.49 -4.23 -2.77
N ALA A 38 0.62 -4.67 -4.02
CA ALA A 38 -0.51 -4.91 -4.91
C ALA A 38 -0.49 -6.35 -5.45
N GLY A 39 -1.64 -6.82 -5.91
CA GLY A 39 -1.79 -8.18 -6.41
C GLY A 39 -3.21 -8.69 -6.25
N LEU A 40 -3.44 -9.90 -6.75
CA LEU A 40 -4.76 -10.54 -6.76
C LEU A 40 -5.43 -10.51 -5.37
N TYR A 41 -6.75 -10.47 -5.36
CA TYR A 41 -7.53 -10.62 -4.13
C TYR A 41 -7.18 -11.93 -3.40
N ARG A 42 -7.18 -11.89 -2.06
CA ARG A 42 -6.89 -13.01 -1.16
C ARG A 42 -5.53 -13.71 -1.33
N THR A 43 -4.52 -12.98 -1.75
CA THR A 43 -3.14 -13.50 -1.86
C THR A 43 -2.27 -13.26 -0.61
N GLY A 44 -2.84 -12.72 0.47
CA GLY A 44 -2.11 -12.50 1.73
C GLY A 44 -1.37 -11.16 1.83
N LYS A 45 -1.70 -10.16 1.02
CA LYS A 45 -1.05 -8.82 1.02
C LYS A 45 -1.03 -8.17 2.41
N SER A 46 -2.19 -8.04 3.04
CA SER A 46 -2.35 -7.46 4.38
C SER A 46 -1.57 -8.23 5.45
N PHE A 47 -1.50 -9.57 5.32
CA PHE A 47 -0.71 -10.42 6.21
C PHE A 47 0.80 -10.19 6.05
N PHE A 48 1.28 -10.07 4.81
CA PHE A 48 2.66 -9.72 4.52
C PHE A 48 3.03 -8.35 5.12
N LEU A 49 2.17 -7.35 4.97
CA LEU A 49 2.38 -6.02 5.58
C LEU A 49 2.37 -6.05 7.10
N ASN A 50 1.48 -6.82 7.72
CA ASN A 50 1.48 -7.00 9.18
C ASN A 50 2.78 -7.67 9.68
N THR A 51 3.39 -8.52 8.87
CA THR A 51 4.68 -9.14 9.18
C THR A 51 5.80 -8.10 9.18
N ILE A 52 5.80 -7.20 8.18
CA ILE A 52 6.74 -6.07 8.13
C ILE A 52 6.54 -5.12 9.31
N ALA A 53 5.29 -4.82 9.65
CA ALA A 53 4.95 -3.92 10.76
C ALA A 53 5.31 -4.50 12.15
N GLY A 54 5.72 -5.77 12.24
CA GLY A 54 5.95 -6.44 13.53
C GLY A 54 4.67 -6.70 14.32
N CYS A 55 3.51 -6.61 13.69
CA CYS A 55 2.20 -6.80 14.32
C CYS A 55 1.78 -8.28 14.40
N VAL A 56 2.53 -9.20 13.80
CA VAL A 56 2.24 -10.64 13.83
C VAL A 56 2.46 -11.19 15.25
N GLY A 57 1.39 -11.67 15.89
CA GLY A 57 1.42 -12.25 17.24
C GLY A 57 1.03 -11.27 18.36
N SER A 58 0.81 -9.99 18.05
CA SER A 58 0.27 -9.04 19.02
C SER A 58 -1.24 -9.26 19.21
N ARG A 59 -1.71 -9.30 20.46
CA ARG A 59 -3.14 -9.48 20.81
C ARG A 59 -3.99 -8.21 20.61
N SER A 60 -3.38 -7.14 20.11
CA SER A 60 -4.00 -5.83 19.86
C SER A 60 -4.52 -5.74 18.42
N SER A 61 -5.53 -4.90 18.17
CA SER A 61 -6.05 -4.57 16.83
C SER A 61 -5.11 -3.66 16.03
N GLU A 62 -3.82 -3.96 16.10
CA GLU A 62 -2.74 -3.23 15.44
C GLU A 62 -2.40 -3.95 14.14
N GLY A 63 -2.62 -3.28 13.01
CA GLY A 63 -2.34 -3.81 11.68
C GLY A 63 -3.55 -3.86 10.75
N PHE A 64 -3.29 -4.23 9.51
CA PHE A 64 -4.28 -4.34 8.45
C PHE A 64 -5.27 -5.47 8.75
N GLY A 65 -6.55 -5.25 8.44
CA GLY A 65 -7.58 -6.26 8.62
C GLY A 65 -7.32 -7.48 7.74
N VAL A 66 -7.27 -8.67 8.35
CA VAL A 66 -7.14 -9.94 7.61
C VAL A 66 -8.45 -10.71 7.78
N GLY A 67 -9.24 -10.80 6.72
CA GLY A 67 -10.50 -11.55 6.69
C GLY A 67 -10.36 -12.90 5.97
N SER A 68 -11.21 -13.86 6.35
CA SER A 68 -11.34 -15.18 5.70
C SER A 68 -12.51 -15.26 4.71
N THR A 69 -13.23 -14.15 4.49
CA THR A 69 -14.52 -14.11 3.80
C THR A 69 -14.45 -13.71 2.33
N SER A 70 -15.55 -14.02 1.63
CA SER A 70 -16.08 -13.45 0.39
C SER A 70 -15.47 -12.18 -0.19
N GLU A 71 -15.56 -11.14 0.62
CA GLU A 71 -15.51 -9.75 0.17
C GLU A 71 -14.09 -9.20 0.31
N SER A 72 -13.69 -8.30 -0.60
CA SER A 72 -12.43 -7.57 -0.46
C SER A 72 -12.47 -6.80 0.87
N CYS A 73 -11.60 -7.18 1.81
CA CYS A 73 -11.52 -6.52 3.11
C CYS A 73 -11.01 -5.07 2.99
N THR A 74 -10.21 -4.82 1.94
CA THR A 74 -9.65 -3.52 1.60
C THR A 74 -10.38 -2.99 0.37
N ARG A 75 -11.03 -1.83 0.49
CA ARG A 75 -11.55 -1.08 -0.66
C ARG A 75 -10.64 0.11 -0.91
N GLY A 76 -10.09 0.29 -2.10
CA GLY A 76 -9.13 1.38 -2.33
C GLY A 76 -7.72 1.09 -1.80
N ILE A 77 -7.10 2.07 -1.12
CA ILE A 77 -5.76 1.96 -0.52
C ILE A 77 -5.81 2.35 0.95
N ASP A 78 -5.27 1.50 1.81
CA ASP A 78 -5.10 1.71 3.25
C ASP A 78 -3.66 2.07 3.59
N ILE A 79 -3.50 2.89 4.63
CA ILE A 79 -2.21 3.36 5.11
C ILE A 79 -1.97 2.96 6.57
N HIS A 80 -0.75 2.54 6.84
CA HIS A 80 -0.18 2.39 8.17
C HIS A 80 1.18 3.10 8.22
N ILE A 81 1.50 3.73 9.34
CA ILE A 81 2.78 4.42 9.54
C ILE A 81 3.43 3.91 10.80
N GLN A 82 4.65 3.41 10.66
CA GLN A 82 5.51 3.03 11.77
C GLN A 82 6.48 4.16 12.06
N SER A 83 6.37 4.73 13.27
CA SER A 83 7.33 5.71 13.78
C SER A 83 8.52 4.98 14.42
N ALA A 84 9.73 5.47 14.18
CA ALA A 84 10.97 4.90 14.71
C ALA A 84 10.96 4.74 16.25
N ASP A 85 10.25 5.65 16.93
CA ASP A 85 10.16 5.76 18.38
C ASP A 85 9.41 4.57 19.05
N ALA A 86 8.61 3.80 18.29
CA ALA A 86 7.68 2.81 18.84
C ALA A 86 8.22 1.36 18.88
N SER A 87 9.34 1.08 18.20
CA SER A 87 9.89 -0.27 18.10
C SER A 87 11.41 -0.25 18.17
N GLY A 88 11.96 -0.58 19.34
CA GLY A 88 13.40 -0.82 19.55
C GLY A 88 13.96 -2.03 18.77
N ALA A 89 13.22 -2.57 17.81
CA ALA A 89 13.64 -3.61 16.89
C ALA A 89 12.98 -3.36 15.53
N ALA A 90 13.78 -3.28 14.47
CA ALA A 90 13.42 -3.31 13.05
C ALA A 90 12.68 -2.11 12.40
N GLY A 91 12.12 -1.16 13.16
CA GLY A 91 11.35 -0.02 12.59
C GLY A 91 12.09 1.31 12.41
N SER A 92 13.31 1.45 12.94
CA SER A 92 14.11 2.67 12.70
C SER A 92 14.69 2.62 11.29
N VAL A 93 14.04 3.35 10.38
CA VAL A 93 14.63 3.67 9.07
C VAL A 93 15.73 4.69 9.33
N THR A 94 16.94 4.19 9.57
CA THR A 94 18.13 5.03 9.64
C THR A 94 18.50 5.48 8.24
N SER A 95 18.56 6.79 8.02
CA SER A 95 19.21 7.33 6.82
C SER A 95 20.72 7.11 6.90
N ASN A 96 21.36 6.89 5.75
CA ASN A 96 22.83 6.82 5.64
C ASN A 96 23.51 8.14 6.03
N ASP A 97 22.75 9.25 6.10
CA ASP A 97 23.18 10.51 6.70
C ASP A 97 22.71 10.57 8.16
N GLU A 98 23.69 10.66 9.05
CA GLU A 98 23.66 11.00 10.47
C GLU A 98 22.29 11.07 11.17
N GLY A 99 21.85 9.94 11.75
CA GLY A 99 21.02 9.92 12.96
C GLY A 99 19.57 10.41 12.85
N SER A 100 19.07 10.76 11.67
CA SER A 100 17.67 11.15 11.49
C SER A 100 16.77 9.92 11.36
N GLU A 101 15.87 9.76 12.31
CA GLU A 101 14.84 8.72 12.30
C GLU A 101 13.70 9.09 11.34
N GLY A 102 13.60 8.36 10.22
CA GLY A 102 12.52 8.50 9.24
C GLY A 102 11.25 7.70 9.58
N SER A 103 10.22 7.83 8.77
CA SER A 103 9.00 7.02 8.87
C SER A 103 8.92 5.94 7.79
N LEU A 104 8.55 4.73 8.20
CA LEU A 104 8.12 3.68 7.29
C LEU A 104 6.62 3.77 7.08
N VAL A 105 6.21 3.90 5.82
CA VAL A 105 4.81 3.96 5.40
C VAL A 105 4.49 2.67 4.66
N LEU A 106 3.45 1.99 5.09
CA LEU A 106 2.94 0.77 4.48
C LEU A 106 1.60 1.07 3.81
N LEU A 107 1.49 0.73 2.53
CA LEU A 107 0.27 0.87 1.74
C LEU A 107 -0.26 -0.51 1.34
N ASP A 108 -1.44 -0.86 1.84
CA ASP A 108 -2.16 -2.06 1.44
C ASP A 108 -3.21 -1.69 0.40
N THR A 109 -3.20 -2.38 -0.74
CA THR A 109 -4.17 -2.11 -1.81
C THR A 109 -5.30 -3.12 -1.78
N GLU A 110 -6.44 -2.71 -2.33
CA GLU A 110 -7.48 -3.65 -2.73
C GLU A 110 -6.90 -4.76 -3.64
N GLY A 111 -7.51 -5.94 -3.54
CA GLY A 111 -7.19 -7.07 -4.38
C GLY A 111 -7.70 -6.90 -5.80
N LEU A 112 -6.79 -7.02 -6.75
CA LEU A 112 -7.10 -7.01 -8.17
C LEU A 112 -7.92 -8.25 -8.57
N ALA A 113 -8.67 -8.15 -9.66
CA ALA A 113 -9.55 -9.16 -10.24
C ALA A 113 -10.62 -9.67 -9.27
N SER A 114 -11.10 -8.80 -8.38
CA SER A 114 -12.28 -9.09 -7.56
C SER A 114 -13.52 -9.13 -8.45
N MET A 115 -14.48 -10.02 -8.15
CA MET A 115 -15.71 -10.20 -8.94
C MET A 115 -16.59 -8.94 -9.05
N GLU A 116 -16.31 -7.93 -8.23
CA GLU A 116 -17.12 -6.71 -8.10
C GLU A 116 -16.57 -5.50 -8.88
N GLN A 117 -15.37 -5.60 -9.48
CA GLN A 117 -14.67 -4.44 -10.06
C GLN A 117 -14.29 -4.62 -11.53
N ASP A 118 -14.20 -3.51 -12.25
CA ASP A 118 -13.79 -3.44 -13.66
C ASP A 118 -12.26 -3.37 -13.81
N GLU A 119 -11.73 -3.82 -14.95
CA GLU A 119 -10.30 -3.80 -15.26
C GLU A 119 -9.69 -2.39 -15.16
N SER A 120 -10.49 -1.38 -15.49
CA SER A 120 -10.09 0.03 -15.37
C SER A 120 -9.84 0.45 -13.92
N TYR A 121 -10.64 -0.04 -12.97
CA TYR A 121 -10.48 0.20 -11.54
C TYR A 121 -9.18 -0.43 -11.02
N ASP A 122 -8.96 -1.70 -11.37
CA ASP A 122 -7.76 -2.45 -11.00
C ASP A 122 -6.49 -1.77 -11.53
N ALA A 123 -6.52 -1.32 -12.78
CA ALA A 123 -5.42 -0.58 -13.39
C ALA A 123 -5.11 0.72 -12.64
N GLN A 124 -6.13 1.45 -12.19
CA GLN A 124 -5.97 2.69 -11.43
C GLN A 124 -5.40 2.45 -10.02
N ILE A 125 -5.91 1.46 -9.28
CA ILE A 125 -5.34 1.07 -7.98
C ILE A 125 -3.88 0.71 -8.11
N PHE A 126 -3.58 -0.11 -9.11
CA PHE A 126 -2.23 -0.56 -9.37
C PHE A 126 -1.30 0.60 -9.75
N ALA A 127 -1.75 1.53 -10.60
CA ALA A 127 -1.03 2.73 -10.95
C ALA A 127 -0.71 3.60 -9.73
N LEU A 128 -1.72 3.88 -8.89
CA LEU A 128 -1.57 4.65 -7.67
C LEU A 128 -0.56 4.00 -6.72
N ALA A 129 -0.63 2.69 -6.55
CA ALA A 129 0.30 1.95 -5.68
C ALA A 129 1.75 2.07 -6.16
N VAL A 130 2.00 1.96 -7.48
CA VAL A 130 3.33 2.17 -8.05
C VAL A 130 3.80 3.61 -7.80
N LEU A 131 2.98 4.61 -8.14
CA LEU A 131 3.34 6.03 -8.06
C LEU A 131 3.63 6.52 -6.65
N LEU A 132 2.92 5.98 -5.66
CA LEU A 132 3.08 6.36 -4.25
C LEU A 132 4.24 5.63 -3.58
N SER A 133 4.74 4.53 -4.17
CA SER A 133 5.72 3.66 -3.53
C SER A 133 7.18 4.09 -3.76
N SER A 134 8.01 3.91 -2.74
CA SER A 134 9.47 3.84 -2.89
C SER A 134 9.95 2.42 -3.17
N PHE A 135 9.19 1.42 -2.70
CA PHE A 135 9.40 0.01 -2.94
C PHE A 135 8.05 -0.65 -3.23
N PHE A 136 7.91 -1.22 -4.41
CA PHE A 136 6.68 -1.86 -4.86
C PHE A 136 6.79 -3.37 -4.78
N VAL A 137 5.79 -4.02 -4.18
CA VAL A 137 5.70 -5.49 -4.09
C VAL A 137 4.51 -5.95 -4.92
N LEU A 138 4.79 -6.70 -5.98
CA LEU A 138 3.78 -7.44 -6.72
C LEU A 138 3.60 -8.82 -6.09
N ASN A 139 2.49 -9.04 -5.41
CA ASN A 139 2.18 -10.30 -4.76
C ASN A 139 1.38 -11.22 -5.70
N SER A 140 1.97 -12.37 -6.04
CA SER A 140 1.37 -13.43 -6.86
C SER A 140 1.38 -14.76 -6.11
N VAL A 141 0.40 -15.63 -6.38
CA VAL A 141 0.36 -17.00 -5.85
C VAL A 141 0.74 -17.97 -6.96
N GLY A 142 1.66 -18.89 -6.68
CA GLY A 142 2.12 -19.87 -7.65
C GLY A 142 3.23 -19.34 -8.55
N VAL A 143 3.25 -19.79 -9.80
CA VAL A 143 4.25 -19.37 -10.79
C VAL A 143 3.88 -18.01 -11.38
N ILE A 144 4.88 -17.28 -11.87
CA ILE A 144 4.64 -16.07 -12.68
C ILE A 144 4.05 -16.52 -14.01
N ASP A 145 2.78 -16.18 -14.23
CA ASP A 145 2.04 -16.48 -15.45
C ASP A 145 1.96 -15.26 -16.36
N GLU A 146 1.35 -15.44 -17.54
CA GLU A 146 1.17 -14.38 -18.53
C GLU A 146 0.34 -13.22 -17.97
N ALA A 147 -0.69 -13.51 -17.16
CA ALA A 147 -1.49 -12.49 -16.51
C ALA A 147 -0.69 -11.62 -15.52
N ALA A 148 0.28 -12.20 -14.80
CA ALA A 148 1.22 -11.43 -13.98
C ALA A 148 2.15 -10.56 -14.83
N LEU A 149 2.59 -11.05 -16.00
CA LEU A 149 3.39 -10.26 -16.95
C LEU A 149 2.59 -9.10 -17.57
N ASP A 150 1.33 -9.30 -17.92
CA ASP A 150 0.48 -8.24 -18.46
C ASP A 150 0.26 -7.10 -17.45
N ARG A 151 0.11 -7.44 -16.16
CA ARG A 151 0.06 -6.44 -15.09
C ARG A 151 1.38 -5.68 -14.94
N LEU A 152 2.52 -6.35 -15.10
CA LEU A 152 3.82 -5.67 -15.12
C LEU A 152 3.98 -4.80 -16.37
N PHE A 153 3.45 -5.23 -17.51
CA PHE A 153 3.43 -4.44 -18.73
C PHE A 153 2.62 -3.15 -18.54
N LEU A 154 1.50 -3.20 -17.81
CA LEU A 154 0.76 -2.00 -17.42
C LEU A 154 1.63 -1.00 -16.64
N ILE A 155 2.56 -1.44 -15.77
CA ILE A 155 3.54 -0.52 -15.12
C ILE A 155 4.36 0.21 -16.18
N SER A 156 4.88 -0.53 -17.15
CA SER A 156 5.68 0.03 -18.23
C SER A 156 4.88 1.04 -19.04
N GLU A 157 3.60 0.78 -19.29
CA GLU A 157 2.75 1.70 -20.06
C GLU A 157 2.37 2.94 -19.25
N LEU A 158 1.97 2.77 -17.98
CA LEU A 158 1.69 3.86 -17.06
C LEU A 158 2.87 4.81 -16.91
N SER A 159 4.10 4.28 -16.85
CA SER A 159 5.31 5.10 -16.76
C SER A 159 5.49 6.07 -17.94
N LYS A 160 4.89 5.79 -19.11
CA LYS A 160 4.90 6.68 -20.28
C LYS A 160 3.88 7.81 -20.17
N HIS A 161 2.80 7.60 -19.43
CA HIS A 161 1.71 8.55 -19.26
C HIS A 161 1.82 9.37 -17.97
N VAL A 162 2.68 8.93 -17.04
CA VAL A 162 2.98 9.66 -15.81
C VAL A 162 3.97 10.78 -16.13
N CYS A 163 3.47 12.01 -16.08
CA CYS A 163 4.30 13.18 -16.27
C CYS A 163 5.04 13.50 -14.97
N VAL A 164 6.37 13.38 -14.96
CA VAL A 164 7.21 13.72 -13.80
C VAL A 164 7.23 15.24 -13.53
N GLN A 165 6.93 16.05 -14.56
CA GLN A 165 6.75 17.50 -14.45
C GLN A 165 5.64 17.97 -15.39
N SER A 166 4.67 18.74 -14.90
CA SER A 166 3.82 19.54 -15.78
C SER A 166 4.72 20.58 -16.44
N GLY A 167 4.68 20.68 -17.79
CA GLY A 167 5.35 21.76 -18.50
C GLY A 167 4.99 23.11 -17.88
N ALA A 168 6.00 23.93 -17.64
CA ALA A 168 5.88 25.27 -17.08
C ALA A 168 5.11 26.22 -18.00
#